data_AF-A0A1V9W1H3-F1
#
_entry.id   AF-A0A1V9W1H3-F1
#
_cell.length_a   1.000
_cell.length_b   1.000
_cell.length_c   1.000
_cell.angle_alpha   90.00
_cell.angle_beta   90.00
_cell.angle_gamma   90.00
#
_symmetry.space_group_name_H-M   'P 1'
#
loop_
_entity.id
_entity.type
_entity.pdbx_description
1 polymer ?
#
loop_
_entity_poly.entity_id
_entity_poly.type
_entity_poly.pdbx_seq_one_letter_code
_entity_poly.pdbx_strand_id
1 'polypeptide(L)'
;MRLIVKGKPSQVRHLADDPEYVFAIEFHDTNTQTTQIEEKKYDLKVTALIHSEQWKQLLQLIAEGGDMLANANEIIMEGKVADIAKQVQTFAPNRIMYRSHAQQKEKEAPKNGKVKQKQTHEKGDRISNRVIQLHQKYDGVCQLCGQRCDKQVVTIKKIQSKMGIICPDCKEGTTFTIRDINHRLQQELLKHNLFSTKEEMVSYFQQFCKQFVLVHYNARIRMYWSWDKEQICQVVYVSQDGRVRKVKLKENGRILPVKQPPQFPVGDKMFLIQHPVTELKMNKIQPLLSKQKEYVQIGDLQHQMDCYEKEGIFTEKIVVKRIENSTKYEVVSGYTACRAAQKLNLKRIHVMMLQT
;
A
#
# COMPACT_ATOMS: atom_id res chain seq x y z
N MET A 1 -7.18 28.54 -25.54
CA MET A 1 -8.09 28.32 -24.40
C MET A 1 -7.34 27.63 -23.29
N ARG A 2 -7.57 28.02 -22.04
CA ARG A 2 -6.94 27.43 -20.84
C ARG A 2 -7.52 26.04 -20.60
N LEU A 3 -6.68 25.02 -20.57
CA LEU A 3 -7.05 23.66 -20.20
C LEU A 3 -6.40 23.30 -18.87
N ILE A 4 -7.18 22.68 -17.99
CA ILE A 4 -6.73 22.11 -16.72
C ILE A 4 -7.18 20.65 -16.68
N VAL A 5 -6.25 19.73 -16.47
CA VAL A 5 -6.54 18.33 -16.16
C VAL A 5 -6.10 18.01 -14.74
N LYS A 6 -6.92 17.28 -14.01
CA LYS A 6 -6.66 16.86 -12.62
C LYS A 6 -6.98 15.38 -12.47
N GLY A 7 -6.09 14.63 -11.84
CA GLY A 7 -6.37 13.24 -11.48
C GLY A 7 -5.12 12.37 -11.49
N LYS A 8 -5.32 11.06 -11.47
CA LYS A 8 -4.23 10.11 -11.63
C LYS A 8 -4.02 9.83 -13.12
N PRO A 9 -2.78 9.87 -13.63
CA PRO A 9 -2.54 9.51 -15.02
C PRO A 9 -2.84 8.03 -15.23
N SER A 10 -3.49 7.72 -16.34
CA SER A 10 -3.73 6.34 -16.78
C SER A 10 -2.46 5.69 -17.33
N GLN A 11 -1.58 6.47 -17.96
CA GLN A 11 -0.31 5.99 -18.48
C GLN A 11 0.76 7.09 -18.52
N VAL A 12 2.02 6.69 -18.43
CA VAL A 12 3.19 7.55 -18.73
C VAL A 12 4.03 6.83 -19.76
N ARG A 13 4.31 7.48 -20.89
CA ARG A 13 5.13 6.94 -21.99
C ARG A 13 6.39 7.78 -22.16
N HIS A 14 7.53 7.12 -22.26
CA HIS A 14 8.79 7.76 -22.62
C HIS A 14 8.81 8.02 -24.14
N LEU A 15 9.15 9.23 -24.54
CA LEU A 15 9.27 9.64 -25.94
C LEU A 15 10.76 9.66 -26.31
N ALA A 16 11.33 8.49 -26.58
CA ALA A 16 12.78 8.34 -26.75
C ALA A 16 13.33 9.11 -27.97
N ASP A 17 12.50 9.32 -28.99
CA ASP A 17 12.89 9.91 -30.28
C ASP A 17 12.36 11.34 -30.49
N ASP A 18 11.73 11.93 -29.46
CA ASP A 18 11.23 13.31 -29.53
C ASP A 18 12.29 14.30 -29.00
N PRO A 19 12.71 15.30 -29.81
CA PRO A 19 13.80 16.21 -29.45
C PRO A 19 13.41 17.25 -28.39
N GLU A 20 12.11 17.43 -28.11
CA GLU A 20 11.59 18.52 -27.29
C GLU A 20 10.92 18.00 -26.00
N TYR A 21 10.21 16.88 -26.07
CA TYR A 21 9.45 16.29 -24.97
C TYR A 21 10.01 14.93 -24.56
N VAL A 22 10.11 14.69 -23.26
CA VAL A 22 10.69 13.44 -22.73
C VAL A 22 9.61 12.43 -22.38
N PHE A 23 8.44 12.89 -21.95
CA PHE A 23 7.32 12.01 -21.56
C PHE A 23 5.98 12.52 -22.09
N ALA A 24 5.13 11.58 -22.48
CA ALA A 24 3.69 11.80 -22.64
C ALA A 24 2.95 11.22 -21.43
N ILE A 25 2.18 12.05 -20.73
CA ILE A 25 1.36 11.65 -19.58
C ILE A 25 -0.10 11.65 -20.03
N GLU A 26 -0.70 10.47 -20.01
CA GLU A 26 -2.07 10.24 -20.48
C GLU A 26 -3.05 10.28 -19.31
N PHE A 27 -4.09 11.09 -19.46
CA PHE A 27 -5.27 11.17 -18.60
C PHE A 27 -6.45 10.73 -19.45
N HIS A 28 -6.64 9.42 -19.60
CA HIS A 28 -7.70 8.84 -20.45
C HIS A 28 -8.79 8.09 -19.66
N ASP A 29 -8.69 8.03 -18.32
CA ASP A 29 -9.70 7.40 -17.46
C ASP A 29 -10.60 8.47 -16.82
N THR A 30 -11.75 8.69 -17.44
CA THR A 30 -12.67 9.76 -17.09
C THR A 30 -13.40 9.56 -15.76
N ASN A 31 -13.28 8.37 -15.15
CA ASN A 31 -13.80 8.10 -13.81
C ASN A 31 -12.90 8.62 -12.69
N THR A 32 -11.60 8.78 -12.97
CA THR A 32 -10.57 9.11 -11.96
C THR A 32 -9.90 10.46 -12.22
N GLN A 33 -10.38 11.18 -13.23
CA GLN A 33 -9.85 12.47 -13.64
C GLN A 33 -10.96 13.47 -13.98
N THR A 34 -10.62 14.75 -13.93
CA THR A 34 -11.48 15.83 -14.35
C THR A 34 -10.74 16.74 -15.31
N THR A 35 -11.38 17.04 -16.44
CA THR A 35 -10.87 17.98 -17.43
C THR A 35 -11.75 19.22 -17.42
N GLN A 36 -11.11 20.39 -17.39
CA GLN A 36 -11.76 21.69 -17.41
C GLN A 36 -11.13 22.54 -18.52
N ILE A 37 -11.96 23.14 -19.36
CA ILE A 37 -11.51 24.14 -20.33
C ILE A 37 -12.22 25.44 -20.00
N GLU A 38 -11.44 26.50 -19.76
CA GLU A 38 -11.89 27.73 -19.11
C GLU A 38 -12.62 27.44 -17.79
N GLU A 39 -13.93 27.67 -17.70
CA GLU A 39 -14.75 27.43 -16.50
C GLU A 39 -15.67 26.20 -16.61
N LYS A 40 -15.66 25.50 -17.76
CA LYS A 40 -16.56 24.38 -18.02
C LYS A 40 -15.84 23.04 -17.89
N LYS A 41 -16.51 22.07 -17.27
CA LYS A 41 -16.04 20.68 -17.19
C LYS A 41 -16.39 19.92 -18.46
N TYR A 42 -15.47 19.09 -18.92
CA TYR A 42 -15.64 18.26 -20.10
C TYR A 42 -15.20 16.83 -19.81
N ASP A 43 -15.88 15.88 -20.44
CA ASP A 43 -15.50 14.47 -20.45
C ASP A 43 -14.61 14.21 -21.68
N LEU A 44 -13.30 14.49 -21.54
CA LEU A 44 -12.32 14.43 -22.61
C LEU A 44 -11.07 13.67 -22.17
N LYS A 45 -10.49 12.92 -23.10
CA LYS A 45 -9.18 12.31 -22.95
C LYS A 45 -8.11 13.36 -23.20
N VAL A 46 -7.11 13.43 -22.34
CA VAL A 46 -6.05 14.44 -22.42
C VAL A 46 -4.68 13.78 -22.35
N THR A 47 -3.75 14.22 -23.20
CA THR A 47 -2.34 13.84 -23.14
C THR A 47 -1.49 15.09 -22.91
N ALA A 48 -0.68 15.10 -21.86
CA ALA A 48 0.27 16.16 -21.56
C ALA A 48 1.66 15.77 -22.04
N LEU A 49 2.31 16.63 -22.85
CA LEU A 49 3.69 16.45 -23.30
C LEU A 49 4.63 17.20 -22.36
N ILE A 50 5.62 16.51 -21.80
CA ILE A 50 6.40 16.99 -20.66
C ILE A 50 7.87 17.17 -21.06
N HIS A 51 8.40 18.38 -20.86
CA HIS A 51 9.83 18.65 -21.02
C HIS A 51 10.65 18.06 -19.86
N SER A 52 11.97 17.90 -20.06
CA SER A 52 12.87 17.34 -19.05
C SER A 52 12.80 18.06 -17.70
N GLU A 53 12.80 19.40 -17.69
CA GLU A 53 12.75 20.19 -16.46
C GLU A 53 11.39 20.08 -15.75
N GLN A 54 10.30 20.00 -16.52
CA GLN A 54 8.96 19.81 -15.99
C GLN A 54 8.78 18.41 -15.38
N TRP A 55 9.43 17.41 -15.96
CA TRP A 55 9.45 16.06 -15.41
C TRP A 55 10.17 16.02 -14.06
N LYS A 56 11.35 16.65 -13.96
CA LYS A 56 12.08 16.79 -12.69
C LYS A 56 11.24 17.54 -11.66
N GLN A 57 10.60 18.65 -12.05
CA GLN A 57 9.71 19.42 -11.18
C GLN A 57 8.54 18.58 -10.66
N LEU A 58 7.89 17.79 -11.52
CA LEU A 58 6.80 16.91 -11.12
C LEU A 58 7.26 15.87 -10.10
N LEU A 59 8.40 15.21 -10.35
CA LEU A 59 8.96 14.23 -9.42
C LEU A 59 9.31 14.88 -8.06
N GLN A 60 9.84 16.10 -8.08
CA GLN A 60 10.13 16.86 -6.87
C GLN A 60 8.85 17.17 -6.09
N LEU A 61 7.80 17.67 -6.75
CA LEU A 61 6.51 17.97 -6.11
C LEU A 61 5.87 16.73 -5.49
N ILE A 62 5.94 15.58 -6.17
CA ILE A 62 5.46 14.29 -5.67
C ILE A 62 6.23 13.88 -4.41
N ALA A 63 7.57 13.98 -4.46
CA ALA A 63 8.44 13.65 -3.35
C ALA A 63 8.25 14.59 -2.14
N GLU A 64 8.07 15.89 -2.37
CA GLU A 64 7.75 16.89 -1.34
C GLU A 64 6.40 16.58 -0.67
N GLY A 65 5.46 16.00 -1.41
CA GLY A 65 4.18 15.51 -0.92
C GLY A 65 4.26 14.23 -0.08
N GLY A 66 5.43 13.57 -0.01
CA GLY A 66 5.64 12.30 0.67
C GLY A 66 5.23 11.07 -0.15
N ASP A 67 4.92 11.25 -1.43
CA ASP A 67 4.49 10.20 -2.34
C ASP A 67 5.63 9.80 -3.29
N MET A 68 5.49 8.67 -3.99
CA MET A 68 6.30 8.27 -5.15
C MET A 68 5.43 8.34 -6.40
N LEU A 69 6.04 8.36 -7.58
CA LEU A 69 5.30 8.38 -8.85
C LEU A 69 4.24 7.26 -8.94
N ALA A 70 4.54 6.07 -8.43
CA ALA A 70 3.64 4.91 -8.45
C ALA A 70 2.39 5.08 -7.55
N ASN A 71 2.50 5.84 -6.47
CA ASN A 71 1.41 6.17 -5.55
C ASN A 71 1.07 7.67 -5.55
N ALA A 72 1.37 8.36 -6.66
CA ALA A 72 0.98 9.75 -6.82
C ALA A 72 -0.55 9.85 -6.79
N ASN A 73 -1.05 10.81 -6.00
CA ASN A 73 -2.46 11.02 -5.75
C ASN A 73 -3.14 11.81 -6.88
N GLU A 74 -3.11 13.14 -6.81
CA GLU A 74 -3.76 14.02 -7.80
C GLU A 74 -2.69 14.91 -8.46
N ILE A 75 -2.40 14.62 -9.74
CA ILE A 75 -1.54 15.47 -10.57
C ILE A 75 -2.45 16.49 -11.26
N ILE A 76 -2.05 17.76 -11.22
CA ILE A 76 -2.79 18.86 -11.81
C ILE A 76 -1.89 19.53 -12.85
N MET A 77 -2.31 19.51 -14.10
CA MET A 77 -1.58 20.12 -15.21
C MET A 77 -2.45 21.15 -15.90
N GLU A 78 -1.85 22.31 -16.14
CA GLU A 78 -2.49 23.43 -16.80
C GLU A 78 -1.67 23.81 -18.04
N GLY A 79 -2.37 24.16 -19.12
CA GLY A 79 -1.76 24.66 -20.34
C GLY A 79 -2.80 25.23 -21.30
N LYS A 80 -2.42 25.33 -22.58
CA LYS A 80 -3.26 25.94 -23.61
C LYS A 80 -3.58 24.93 -24.71
N VAL A 81 -4.83 24.94 -25.17
CA VAL A 81 -5.28 24.20 -26.37
C VAL A 81 -5.91 25.15 -27.38
N ALA A 82 -5.79 24.79 -28.66
CA ALA A 82 -6.25 25.61 -29.79
C ALA A 82 -7.71 25.34 -30.19
N ASP A 83 -8.22 24.11 -29.98
CA ASP A 83 -9.56 23.68 -30.43
C ASP A 83 -10.17 22.67 -29.45
N ILE A 84 -11.48 22.74 -29.21
CA ILE A 84 -12.26 21.84 -28.33
C ILE A 84 -12.93 20.71 -29.11
N ALA A 85 -12.99 20.76 -30.45
CA ALA A 85 -13.75 19.82 -31.27
C ALA A 85 -13.25 18.36 -31.22
N LYS A 86 -12.04 18.10 -30.71
CA LYS A 86 -11.45 16.76 -30.64
C LYS A 86 -11.77 16.07 -29.31
N GLN A 87 -12.18 14.80 -29.39
CA GLN A 87 -12.38 13.90 -28.23
C GLN A 87 -11.08 13.62 -27.44
N VAL A 88 -9.93 13.77 -28.09
CA VAL A 88 -8.61 13.65 -27.48
C VAL A 88 -7.86 14.95 -27.67
N GLN A 89 -7.38 15.54 -26.58
CA GLN A 89 -6.64 16.79 -26.55
C GLN A 89 -5.18 16.52 -26.16
N THR A 90 -4.24 17.10 -26.89
CA THR A 90 -2.81 17.05 -26.55
C THR A 90 -2.31 18.45 -26.29
N PHE A 91 -1.55 18.65 -25.22
CA PHE A 91 -1.01 19.97 -24.86
C PHE A 91 0.33 19.86 -24.13
N ALA A 92 1.14 20.91 -24.22
CA ALA A 92 2.29 21.10 -23.35
C ALA A 92 1.84 21.93 -22.13
N PRO A 93 2.02 21.45 -20.88
CA PRO A 93 1.62 22.21 -19.72
C PRO A 93 2.57 23.40 -19.55
N ASN A 94 2.03 24.54 -19.14
CA ASN A 94 2.82 25.68 -18.66
C ASN A 94 2.95 25.69 -17.13
N ARG A 95 2.10 24.93 -16.43
CA ARG A 95 2.13 24.80 -14.97
C ARG A 95 1.79 23.38 -14.54
N ILE A 96 2.60 22.86 -13.62
CA ILE A 96 2.43 21.55 -13.00
C ILE A 96 2.28 21.74 -11.50
N MET A 97 1.28 21.08 -10.92
CA MET A 97 1.02 21.06 -9.49
C MET A 97 0.72 19.62 -9.04
N TYR A 98 0.92 19.37 -7.75
CA TYR A 98 0.65 18.08 -7.15
C TYR A 98 -0.12 18.27 -5.85
N ARG A 99 -1.20 17.50 -5.67
CA ARG A 99 -1.87 17.36 -4.38
C ARG A 99 -1.62 15.98 -3.82
N SER A 100 -0.86 15.92 -2.74
CA SER A 100 -0.55 14.66 -2.06
C SER A 100 -1.74 14.08 -1.29
N HIS A 101 -1.64 12.80 -0.95
CA HIS A 101 -2.62 12.15 -0.07
C HIS A 101 -2.73 12.84 1.31
N ALA A 102 -1.62 13.42 1.80
CA ALA A 102 -1.62 14.17 3.06
C ALA A 102 -2.44 15.47 2.95
N GLN A 103 -2.28 16.23 1.87
CA GLN A 103 -3.01 17.49 1.65
C GLN A 103 -4.51 17.29 1.41
N GLN A 104 -4.93 16.13 0.89
CA GLN A 104 -6.33 15.79 0.71
C GLN A 104 -7.01 15.47 2.06
N LYS A 105 -6.34 14.70 2.93
CA LYS A 105 -6.85 14.36 4.27
C LYS A 105 -7.04 15.57 5.18
N GLU A 106 -6.20 16.59 5.05
CA GLU A 106 -6.35 17.85 5.81
C GLU A 106 -7.57 18.68 5.39
N LYS A 107 -8.03 18.56 4.13
CA LYS A 107 -9.20 19.30 3.63
C LYS A 107 -10.54 18.59 3.87
N GLU A 108 -10.51 17.28 4.06
CA GLU A 108 -11.70 16.44 4.31
C GLU A 108 -12.02 16.25 5.80
N ALA A 109 -11.19 16.77 6.72
CA ALA A 109 -11.47 16.74 8.15
C ALA A 109 -12.59 17.74 8.53
N PRO A 110 -13.69 17.30 9.18
CA PRO A 110 -14.78 18.19 9.56
C PRO A 110 -14.31 19.18 10.64
N LYS A 111 -14.53 20.47 10.39
CA LYS A 111 -14.35 21.54 11.37
C LYS A 111 -15.43 21.40 12.46
N ASN A 112 -15.17 20.67 13.54
CA ASN A 112 -15.96 20.78 14.76
C ASN A 112 -15.19 20.34 16.01
N GLY A 113 -15.28 21.16 17.06
CA GLY A 113 -15.15 20.74 18.45
C GLY A 113 -13.76 20.85 19.08
N LYS A 114 -13.58 21.90 19.89
CA LYS A 114 -12.56 21.97 20.95
C LYS A 114 -12.66 20.72 21.84
N VAL A 115 -11.72 19.79 21.70
CA VAL A 115 -11.47 18.76 22.71
C VAL A 115 -9.98 18.78 23.04
N LYS A 116 -9.74 18.87 24.35
CA LYS A 116 -8.47 19.00 25.05
C LYS A 116 -7.32 18.26 24.37
N GLN A 117 -6.20 18.99 24.24
CA GLN A 117 -4.87 18.52 23.94
C GLN A 117 -4.57 17.18 24.63
N LYS A 118 -4.80 16.08 23.92
CA LYS A 118 -3.96 14.91 24.05
C LYS A 118 -2.97 15.01 22.91
N GLN A 119 -1.77 15.46 23.24
CA GLN A 119 -0.60 15.42 22.38
C GLN A 119 -0.34 13.96 21.98
N THR A 120 -0.99 13.48 20.93
CA THR A 120 -0.40 12.44 20.09
C THR A 120 0.43 13.15 19.04
N HIS A 121 1.71 13.36 19.39
CA HIS A 121 2.77 13.73 18.48
C HIS A 121 2.84 12.72 17.33
N GLU A 122 2.14 12.94 16.22
CA GLU A 122 2.58 12.44 14.92
C GLU A 122 3.56 13.45 14.33
N LYS A 123 4.79 13.39 14.85
CA LYS A 123 5.98 13.98 14.22
C LYS A 123 6.19 13.29 12.87
N GLY A 124 5.66 13.84 11.79
CA GLY A 124 6.35 13.76 10.52
C GLY A 124 7.61 14.60 10.66
N ASP A 125 8.71 14.02 11.14
CA ASP A 125 10.00 14.72 11.24
C ASP A 125 10.38 15.19 9.82
N ARG A 126 10.16 16.48 9.52
CA ARG A 126 10.78 17.12 8.36
C ARG A 126 12.28 16.93 8.52
N ILE A 127 12.86 16.10 7.65
CA ILE A 127 14.29 15.85 7.63
C ILE A 127 14.98 17.20 7.41
N SER A 128 15.82 17.62 8.36
CA SER A 128 16.48 18.91 8.25
C SER A 128 17.37 18.98 7.00
N ASN A 129 17.45 20.15 6.35
CA ASN A 129 18.35 20.38 5.22
C ASN A 129 19.81 20.01 5.54
N ARG A 130 20.20 20.18 6.82
CA ARG A 130 21.53 19.80 7.30
C ARG A 130 21.76 18.28 7.25
N VAL A 131 20.75 17.47 7.56
CA VAL A 131 20.83 16.00 7.40
C VAL A 131 21.02 15.65 5.94
N ILE A 132 20.26 16.30 5.03
CA ILE A 132 20.36 16.05 3.59
C ILE A 132 21.77 16.38 3.06
N GLN A 133 22.31 17.54 3.41
CA GLN A 133 23.65 17.96 2.99
C GLN A 133 24.74 17.02 3.50
N LEU A 134 24.70 16.63 4.78
CA LEU A 134 25.69 15.70 5.33
C LEU A 134 25.51 14.28 4.76
N HIS A 135 24.28 13.85 4.51
CA HIS A 135 23.98 12.58 3.87
C HIS A 135 24.56 12.52 2.46
N GLN A 136 24.38 13.57 1.65
CA GLN A 136 25.02 13.69 0.33
C GLN A 136 26.56 13.71 0.43
N LYS A 137 27.11 14.49 1.36
CA LYS A 137 28.57 14.59 1.56
C LYS A 137 29.23 13.26 1.91
N TYR A 138 28.55 12.44 2.72
CA TYR A 138 29.10 11.16 3.21
C TYR A 138 28.47 9.95 2.52
N ASP A 139 27.75 10.15 1.42
CA ASP A 139 27.06 9.10 0.65
C ASP A 139 26.19 8.16 1.53
N GLY A 140 25.55 8.75 2.55
CA GLY A 140 24.74 8.02 3.53
C GLY A 140 25.51 7.05 4.43
N VAL A 141 26.84 7.09 4.45
CA VAL A 141 27.68 6.19 5.25
C VAL A 141 27.83 6.72 6.69
N CYS A 142 27.51 5.87 7.67
CA CYS A 142 27.74 6.14 9.08
C CYS A 142 29.24 6.32 9.34
N GLN A 143 29.60 7.46 9.93
CA GLN A 143 31.00 7.84 10.18
C GLN A 143 31.65 7.09 11.36
N LEU A 144 30.93 6.18 12.02
CA LEU A 144 31.45 5.38 13.13
C LEU A 144 31.61 3.89 12.78
N CYS A 145 30.68 3.31 12.01
CA CYS A 145 30.69 1.88 11.70
C CYS A 145 30.68 1.52 10.21
N GLY A 146 30.61 2.52 9.31
CA GLY A 146 30.60 2.28 7.87
C GLY A 146 29.26 1.79 7.30
N GLN A 147 28.23 1.56 8.13
CA GLN A 147 26.89 1.18 7.66
C GLN A 147 26.29 2.26 6.76
N ARG A 148 25.75 1.89 5.60
CA ARG A 148 24.96 2.79 4.77
C ARG A 148 23.53 2.91 5.29
N CYS A 149 23.01 4.13 5.37
CA CYS A 149 21.71 4.45 5.94
C CYS A 149 20.98 5.49 5.09
N ASP A 150 19.65 5.43 5.01
CA ASP A 150 18.86 6.51 4.41
C ASP A 150 18.85 7.75 5.32
N LYS A 151 18.68 8.93 4.71
CA LYS A 151 18.56 10.22 5.40
C LYS A 151 17.46 10.24 6.48
N GLN A 152 16.43 9.40 6.37
CA GLN A 152 15.35 9.28 7.35
C GLN A 152 15.77 8.61 8.66
N VAL A 153 16.83 7.79 8.66
CA VAL A 153 17.22 6.99 9.83
C VAL A 153 18.49 7.48 10.52
N VAL A 154 19.26 8.36 9.87
CA VAL A 154 20.50 8.89 10.43
C VAL A 154 20.27 10.04 11.40
N THR A 155 21.22 10.24 12.31
CA THR A 155 21.26 11.42 13.17
C THR A 155 22.59 12.15 13.02
N ILE A 156 22.58 13.46 13.27
CA ILE A 156 23.80 14.27 13.19
C ILE A 156 24.53 14.20 14.53
N LYS A 157 25.84 13.96 14.51
CA LYS A 157 26.71 14.00 15.69
C LYS A 157 28.02 14.72 15.36
N LYS A 158 28.58 15.42 16.36
CA LYS A 158 29.93 16.00 16.27
C LYS A 158 30.96 14.91 16.56
N ILE A 159 31.85 14.64 15.61
CA ILE A 159 32.92 13.62 15.64
C ILE A 159 34.23 14.34 15.35
N GLN A 160 35.19 14.30 16.29
CA GLN A 160 36.52 14.93 16.13
C GLN A 160 36.45 16.34 15.53
N SER A 161 35.62 17.20 16.13
CA SER A 161 35.38 18.59 15.72
C SER A 161 34.64 18.81 14.39
N LYS A 162 34.27 17.75 13.65
CA LYS A 162 33.46 17.83 12.42
C LYS A 162 32.04 17.29 12.66
N MET A 163 31.07 17.75 11.88
CA MET A 163 29.72 17.20 11.91
C MET A 163 29.62 16.02 10.95
N GLY A 164 29.11 14.90 11.45
CA GLY A 164 28.91 13.65 10.72
C GLY A 164 27.48 13.13 10.87
N ILE A 165 27.16 12.12 10.06
CA ILE A 165 25.95 11.32 10.23
C ILE A 165 26.30 9.99 10.89
N ILE A 166 25.44 9.52 11.78
CA ILE A 166 25.57 8.22 12.46
C ILE A 166 24.28 7.42 12.36
N CYS A 167 24.40 6.10 12.29
CA CYS A 167 23.26 5.18 12.29
C CYS A 167 22.62 5.07 13.69
N PRO A 168 21.40 4.50 13.78
CA PRO A 168 20.74 4.26 15.06
C PRO A 168 21.57 3.43 16.05
N ASP A 169 22.25 2.39 15.58
CA ASP A 169 23.07 1.54 16.46
C ASP A 169 24.24 2.31 17.09
N CYS A 170 24.97 3.10 16.29
CA CYS A 170 26.05 3.94 16.82
C CYS A 170 25.56 5.08 17.70
N LYS A 171 24.31 5.52 17.53
CA LYS A 171 23.67 6.49 18.43
C LYS A 171 23.37 5.85 19.78
N GLU A 172 22.92 4.60 19.78
CA GLU A 172 22.60 3.82 20.97
C GLU A 172 23.83 3.13 21.60
N GLY A 173 24.99 3.16 20.92
CA GLY A 173 26.21 2.50 21.39
C GLY A 173 26.18 0.98 21.25
N THR A 174 25.34 0.46 20.35
CA THR A 174 25.12 -0.98 20.14
C THR A 174 25.78 -1.47 18.86
N THR A 175 25.95 -2.78 18.76
CA THR A 175 26.37 -3.46 17.52
C THR A 175 25.26 -4.40 17.08
N PHE A 176 24.92 -4.34 15.80
CA PHE A 176 23.84 -5.15 15.24
C PHE A 176 24.38 -6.43 14.60
N THR A 177 23.74 -7.55 14.94
CA THR A 177 24.05 -8.87 14.39
C THR A 177 22.78 -9.64 14.08
N ILE A 178 22.82 -10.44 13.02
CA ILE A 178 21.78 -11.42 12.73
C ILE A 178 22.00 -12.62 13.63
N ARG A 179 20.97 -12.96 14.42
CA ARG A 179 21.02 -14.07 15.38
C ARG A 179 20.25 -15.29 14.90
N ASP A 180 19.15 -15.07 14.18
CA ASP A 180 18.20 -16.13 13.88
C ASP A 180 17.34 -15.81 12.65
N ILE A 181 16.72 -16.83 12.09
CA ILE A 181 15.74 -16.72 11.00
C ILE A 181 14.39 -17.17 11.55
N ASN A 182 13.31 -16.45 11.21
CA ASN A 182 11.97 -16.93 11.52
C ASN A 182 11.76 -18.34 10.93
N HIS A 183 11.27 -19.28 11.74
CA HIS A 183 11.10 -20.68 11.33
C HIS A 183 10.30 -20.86 10.02
N ARG A 184 9.19 -20.13 9.84
CA ARG A 184 8.40 -20.21 8.59
C ARG A 184 9.17 -19.67 7.39
N LEU A 185 9.89 -18.57 7.58
CA LEU A 185 10.77 -18.02 6.54
C LEU A 185 11.86 -19.03 6.17
N GLN A 186 12.53 -19.61 7.16
CA GLN A 186 13.57 -20.62 6.96
C GLN A 186 13.03 -21.80 6.12
N GLN A 187 11.86 -22.33 6.47
CA GLN A 187 11.23 -23.42 5.71
C GLN A 187 10.91 -23.01 4.26
N GLU A 188 10.39 -21.81 4.02
CA GLU A 188 10.10 -21.35 2.67
C GLU A 188 11.38 -21.12 1.84
N LEU A 189 12.44 -20.59 2.46
CA LEU A 189 13.73 -20.39 1.79
C LEU A 189 14.38 -21.72 1.36
N LEU A 190 14.33 -22.74 2.24
CA LEU A 190 14.79 -24.10 1.90
C LEU A 190 13.92 -24.74 0.82
N LYS A 191 12.59 -24.65 0.96
CA LYS A 191 11.64 -25.23 0.00
C LYS A 191 11.80 -24.66 -1.41
N HIS A 192 12.20 -23.39 -1.51
CA HIS A 192 12.45 -22.72 -2.79
C HIS A 192 13.88 -22.87 -3.31
N ASN A 193 14.71 -23.71 -2.67
CA ASN A 193 16.11 -23.93 -3.03
C ASN A 193 16.93 -22.62 -3.12
N LEU A 194 16.57 -21.62 -2.31
CA LEU A 194 17.29 -20.34 -2.27
C LEU A 194 18.51 -20.40 -1.34
N PHE A 195 18.51 -21.34 -0.41
CA PHE A 195 19.56 -21.61 0.55
C PHE A 195 19.56 -23.10 0.90
N SER A 196 20.71 -23.61 1.35
CA SER A 196 20.88 -25.02 1.71
C SER A 196 20.83 -25.23 3.23
N THR A 197 21.32 -24.27 4.01
CA THR A 197 21.42 -24.39 5.48
C THR A 197 20.99 -23.12 6.21
N LYS A 198 20.72 -23.23 7.51
CA LYS A 198 20.38 -22.07 8.35
C LYS A 198 21.60 -21.15 8.52
N GLU A 199 22.78 -21.74 8.66
CA GLU A 199 24.05 -21.05 8.85
C GLU A 199 24.40 -20.19 7.63
N GLU A 200 24.18 -20.73 6.44
CA GLU A 200 24.30 -20.01 5.17
C GLU A 200 23.34 -18.81 5.11
N MET A 201 22.07 -19.00 5.50
CA MET A 201 21.10 -17.90 5.57
C MET A 201 21.56 -16.80 6.54
N VAL A 202 21.97 -17.16 7.75
CA VAL A 202 22.44 -16.20 8.76
C VAL A 202 23.65 -15.42 8.24
N SER A 203 24.61 -16.10 7.62
CA SER A 203 25.78 -15.46 7.01
C SER A 203 25.38 -14.50 5.88
N TYR A 204 24.54 -14.96 4.95
CA TYR A 204 24.03 -14.15 3.85
C TYR A 204 23.32 -12.89 4.35
N PHE A 205 22.38 -13.02 5.30
CA PHE A 205 21.65 -11.85 5.82
C PHE A 205 22.55 -10.92 6.65
N GLN A 206 23.54 -11.47 7.35
CA GLN A 206 24.53 -10.66 8.06
C GLN A 206 25.37 -9.82 7.09
N GLN A 207 25.80 -10.39 5.96
CA GLN A 207 26.51 -9.68 4.90
C GLN A 207 25.61 -8.67 4.21
N PHE A 208 24.38 -9.07 3.86
CA PHE A 208 23.38 -8.22 3.25
C PHE A 208 23.13 -6.95 4.07
N CYS A 209 22.91 -7.09 5.38
CA CYS A 209 22.67 -5.96 6.27
C CYS A 209 23.88 -5.03 6.39
N LYS A 210 25.11 -5.56 6.34
CA LYS A 210 26.35 -4.76 6.37
C LYS A 210 26.57 -3.98 5.07
N GLN A 211 26.26 -4.60 3.93
CA GLN A 211 26.53 -4.05 2.61
C GLN A 211 25.47 -3.04 2.16
N PHE A 212 24.20 -3.30 2.46
CA PHE A 212 23.08 -2.57 1.88
C PHE A 212 22.42 -1.59 2.85
N VAL A 213 21.62 -0.67 2.29
CA VAL A 213 21.15 0.50 3.02
C VAL A 213 20.06 0.15 4.04
N LEU A 214 20.24 0.62 5.28
CA LEU A 214 19.17 0.66 6.28
C LEU A 214 18.20 1.81 5.92
N VAL A 215 16.99 1.46 5.48
CA VAL A 215 15.99 2.42 5.01
C VAL A 215 14.91 2.73 6.04
N HIS A 216 14.72 1.87 7.03
CA HIS A 216 13.73 2.06 8.09
C HIS A 216 14.22 1.49 9.41
N TYR A 217 13.99 2.21 10.49
CA TYR A 217 14.33 1.82 11.86
C TYR A 217 13.26 2.29 12.83
N ASN A 218 12.69 1.37 13.60
CA ASN A 218 11.82 1.70 14.74
C ASN A 218 11.96 0.66 15.86
N ALA A 219 11.26 0.83 16.97
CA ALA A 219 11.34 -0.06 18.13
C ALA A 219 11.06 -1.56 17.85
N ARG A 220 10.48 -1.91 16.71
CA ARG A 220 10.12 -3.30 16.37
C ARG A 220 10.95 -3.88 15.24
N ILE A 221 11.28 -3.09 14.22
CA ILE A 221 11.84 -3.57 12.97
C ILE A 221 12.92 -2.65 12.41
N ARG A 222 13.80 -3.30 11.64
CA ARG A 222 14.82 -2.73 10.76
C ARG A 222 14.49 -3.21 9.35
N MET A 223 14.61 -2.34 8.36
CA MET A 223 14.46 -2.71 6.96
C MET A 223 15.70 -2.33 6.17
N TYR A 224 16.26 -3.32 5.49
CA TYR A 224 17.40 -3.14 4.59
C TYR A 224 16.92 -3.32 3.16
N TRP A 225 17.39 -2.45 2.26
CA TRP A 225 17.04 -2.49 0.84
C TRP A 225 18.30 -2.54 -0.02
N SER A 226 18.29 -3.39 -1.04
CA SER A 226 19.38 -3.50 -2.00
C SER A 226 18.97 -2.99 -3.38
N TRP A 227 19.84 -2.15 -3.96
CA TRP A 227 19.76 -1.75 -5.37
C TRP A 227 20.34 -2.82 -6.31
N ASP A 228 21.21 -3.69 -5.81
CA ASP A 228 21.93 -4.70 -6.57
C ASP A 228 20.98 -5.74 -7.18
N LYS A 229 21.20 -6.05 -8.46
CA LYS A 229 20.37 -6.97 -9.25
C LYS A 229 20.74 -8.43 -9.03
N GLU A 230 21.96 -8.71 -8.56
CA GLU A 230 22.47 -10.07 -8.36
C GLU A 230 22.04 -10.67 -7.02
N GLN A 231 21.51 -9.85 -6.10
CA GLN A 231 21.05 -10.32 -4.80
C GLN A 231 19.76 -11.12 -4.89
N ILE A 232 19.69 -12.22 -4.12
CA ILE A 232 18.48 -13.03 -3.95
C ILE A 232 17.33 -12.17 -3.39
N CYS A 233 17.65 -11.31 -2.42
CA CYS A 233 16.68 -10.47 -1.72
C CYS A 233 16.75 -9.02 -2.19
N GLN A 234 15.60 -8.41 -2.46
CA GLN A 234 15.47 -6.96 -2.62
C GLN A 234 15.36 -6.26 -1.26
N VAL A 235 14.58 -6.82 -0.33
CA VAL A 235 14.32 -6.24 0.99
C VAL A 235 14.42 -7.28 2.08
N VAL A 236 15.10 -6.95 3.17
CA VAL A 236 15.22 -7.80 4.35
C VAL A 236 14.64 -7.07 5.56
N TYR A 237 13.69 -7.71 6.24
CA TYR A 237 13.05 -7.18 7.44
C TYR A 237 13.57 -7.95 8.65
N VAL A 238 14.22 -7.25 9.58
CA VAL A 238 14.81 -7.83 10.78
C VAL A 238 14.19 -7.19 12.01
N SER A 239 13.92 -7.96 13.06
CA SER A 239 13.56 -7.38 14.35
C SER A 239 14.78 -6.79 15.06
N GLN A 240 14.54 -5.97 16.08
CA GLN A 240 15.61 -5.33 16.84
C GLN A 240 16.57 -6.31 17.54
N ASP A 241 16.09 -7.51 17.87
CA ASP A 241 16.86 -8.61 18.45
C ASP A 241 17.70 -9.40 17.43
N GLY A 242 17.68 -9.02 16.14
CA GLY A 242 18.49 -9.69 15.11
C GLY A 242 17.82 -10.89 14.45
N ARG A 243 16.51 -11.10 14.61
CA ARG A 243 15.79 -12.17 13.90
C ARG A 243 15.22 -11.70 12.55
N VAL A 244 15.57 -12.40 11.46
CA VAL A 244 15.00 -12.11 10.13
C VAL A 244 13.55 -12.58 10.09
N ARG A 245 12.61 -11.66 9.86
CA ARG A 245 11.16 -11.90 9.97
C ARG A 245 10.53 -12.25 8.64
N LYS A 246 10.89 -11.50 7.60
CA LYS A 246 10.37 -11.65 6.24
C LYS A 246 11.37 -11.05 5.25
N VAL A 247 11.29 -11.47 4.00
CA VAL A 247 12.10 -10.95 2.89
C VAL A 247 11.21 -10.68 1.69
N LYS A 248 11.63 -9.75 0.84
CA LYS A 248 11.09 -9.58 -0.51
C LYS A 248 12.14 -10.07 -1.49
N LEU A 249 11.82 -11.09 -2.28
CA LEU A 249 12.71 -11.64 -3.31
C LEU A 249 12.87 -10.66 -4.46
N LYS A 250 14.02 -10.70 -5.13
CA LYS A 250 14.31 -9.81 -6.26
C LYS A 250 13.59 -10.24 -7.54
N GLU A 251 13.69 -11.53 -7.90
CA GLU A 251 13.26 -12.10 -9.19
C GLU A 251 11.78 -11.84 -9.52
N ASN A 252 10.90 -11.90 -8.52
CA ASN A 252 9.44 -11.79 -8.71
C ASN A 252 8.77 -10.83 -7.72
N GLY A 253 9.55 -10.15 -6.86
CA GLY A 253 9.01 -9.29 -5.81
C GLY A 253 8.19 -10.03 -4.75
N ARG A 254 8.18 -11.37 -4.74
CA ARG A 254 7.41 -12.18 -3.79
C ARG A 254 7.92 -11.95 -2.38
N ILE A 255 6.98 -11.85 -1.44
CA ILE A 255 7.28 -11.70 -0.02
C ILE A 255 7.18 -13.07 0.66
N LEU A 256 8.23 -13.45 1.39
CA LEU A 256 8.28 -14.66 2.22
C LEU A 256 8.42 -14.27 3.71
N PRO A 257 7.79 -14.99 4.65
CA PRO A 257 6.88 -16.09 4.39
C PRO A 257 5.56 -15.59 3.78
N VAL A 258 4.92 -16.42 2.96
CA VAL A 258 3.62 -16.08 2.38
C VAL A 258 2.62 -15.93 3.52
N LYS A 259 1.88 -14.82 3.52
CA LYS A 259 0.85 -14.56 4.53
C LYS A 259 -0.24 -15.62 4.37
N GLN A 260 -0.34 -16.53 5.34
CA GLN A 260 -1.43 -17.50 5.37
C GLN A 260 -2.77 -16.77 5.47
N PRO A 261 -3.80 -17.19 4.70
CA PRO A 261 -5.14 -16.65 4.88
C PRO A 261 -5.59 -16.86 6.33
N PRO A 262 -6.30 -15.88 6.93
CA PRO A 262 -6.90 -16.07 8.24
C PRO A 262 -7.86 -17.25 8.21
N GLN A 263 -8.04 -17.91 9.35
CA GLN A 263 -8.94 -19.06 9.49
C GLN A 263 -10.25 -18.68 10.17
N PHE A 264 -11.33 -19.38 9.86
CA PHE A 264 -12.64 -19.22 10.47
C PHE A 264 -13.16 -20.57 10.99
N PRO A 265 -13.61 -20.66 12.26
CA PRO A 265 -14.19 -21.88 12.81
C PRO A 265 -15.62 -22.09 12.30
N VAL A 266 -15.94 -23.32 11.90
CA VAL A 266 -17.30 -23.78 11.61
C VAL A 266 -17.50 -25.11 12.35
N GLY A 267 -18.22 -25.07 13.46
CA GLY A 267 -18.22 -26.17 14.44
C GLY A 267 -16.80 -26.45 14.92
N ASP A 268 -16.40 -27.72 14.91
CA ASP A 268 -15.06 -28.15 15.35
C ASP A 268 -13.96 -28.02 14.27
N LYS A 269 -14.30 -27.54 13.06
CA LYS A 269 -13.37 -27.47 11.92
C LYS A 269 -12.92 -26.04 11.63
N MET A 270 -11.63 -25.85 11.34
CA MET A 270 -11.08 -24.58 10.89
C MET A 270 -10.98 -24.54 9.36
N PHE A 271 -11.55 -23.50 8.76
CA PHE A 271 -11.49 -23.28 7.32
C PHE A 271 -10.64 -22.04 7.00
N LEU A 272 -9.91 -22.07 5.89
CA LEU A 272 -9.20 -20.88 5.40
C LEU A 272 -10.19 -19.90 4.78
N ILE A 273 -10.09 -18.62 5.14
CA ILE A 273 -10.90 -17.55 4.56
C ILE A 273 -10.33 -17.22 3.19
N GLN A 274 -11.09 -17.48 2.12
CA GLN A 274 -10.73 -17.10 0.77
C GLN A 274 -10.94 -15.60 0.56
N HIS A 275 -12.13 -15.10 0.93
CA HIS A 275 -12.47 -13.69 0.86
C HIS A 275 -13.21 -13.27 2.14
N PRO A 276 -12.68 -12.30 2.93
CA PRO A 276 -13.26 -11.92 4.21
C PRO A 276 -14.59 -11.18 4.07
N VAL A 277 -14.75 -10.43 2.97
CA VAL A 277 -15.99 -9.74 2.58
C VAL A 277 -16.08 -9.78 1.06
N THR A 278 -17.18 -10.28 0.52
CA THR A 278 -17.47 -10.29 -0.92
C THR A 278 -18.96 -10.14 -1.14
N GLU A 279 -19.34 -9.34 -2.12
CA GLU A 279 -20.74 -9.22 -2.53
C GLU A 279 -21.14 -10.43 -3.39
N LEU A 280 -22.19 -11.14 -2.99
CA LEU A 280 -22.71 -12.31 -3.69
C LEU A 280 -24.19 -12.11 -4.04
N LYS A 281 -24.59 -12.54 -5.24
CA LYS A 281 -26.00 -12.55 -5.65
C LYS A 281 -26.76 -13.60 -4.85
N MET A 282 -27.92 -13.26 -4.30
CA MET A 282 -28.72 -14.19 -3.49
C MET A 282 -29.08 -15.48 -4.23
N ASN A 283 -29.26 -15.44 -5.55
CA ASN A 283 -29.55 -16.63 -6.37
C ASN A 283 -28.37 -17.62 -6.50
N LYS A 284 -27.14 -17.19 -6.13
CA LYS A 284 -25.97 -18.06 -6.04
C LYS A 284 -25.90 -18.80 -4.70
N ILE A 285 -26.71 -18.43 -3.72
CA ILE A 285 -26.75 -19.08 -2.41
C ILE A 285 -27.86 -20.13 -2.44
N GLN A 286 -27.54 -21.35 -2.00
CA GLN A 286 -28.52 -22.41 -1.90
C GLN A 286 -29.56 -22.08 -0.81
N PRO A 287 -30.84 -22.42 -0.99
CA PRO A 287 -31.82 -22.31 0.08
C PRO A 287 -31.36 -23.05 1.33
N LEU A 288 -31.60 -22.45 2.50
CA LEU A 288 -31.29 -23.06 3.79
C LEU A 288 -31.98 -24.43 3.91
N LEU A 289 -31.24 -25.41 4.39
CA LEU A 289 -31.74 -26.75 4.71
C LEU A 289 -32.72 -26.67 5.89
N SER A 290 -33.63 -27.66 6.03
CA SER A 290 -34.61 -27.69 7.13
C SER A 290 -33.94 -27.58 8.50
N LYS A 291 -32.88 -28.36 8.73
CA LYS A 291 -32.08 -28.30 9.97
C LYS A 291 -31.48 -26.92 10.22
N GLN A 292 -31.09 -26.18 9.18
CA GLN A 292 -30.53 -24.83 9.32
C GLN A 292 -31.62 -23.80 9.69
N LYS A 293 -32.85 -24.00 9.21
CA LYS A 293 -33.99 -23.15 9.55
C LYS A 293 -34.41 -23.32 11.01
N GLU A 294 -34.21 -24.49 11.60
CA GLU A 294 -34.49 -24.76 13.02
C GLU A 294 -33.64 -23.89 13.97
N TYR A 295 -32.44 -23.48 13.53
CA TYR A 295 -31.58 -22.58 14.31
C TYR A 295 -31.99 -21.10 14.22
N VAL A 296 -32.97 -20.74 13.38
CA VAL A 296 -33.41 -19.35 13.20
C VAL A 296 -34.57 -19.05 14.15
N GLN A 297 -34.29 -18.30 15.21
CA GLN A 297 -35.34 -17.81 16.11
C GLN A 297 -36.05 -16.58 15.51
N ILE A 298 -37.36 -16.45 15.76
CA ILE A 298 -38.17 -15.36 15.20
C ILE A 298 -37.72 -13.98 15.71
N GLY A 299 -37.37 -13.89 17.00
CA GLY A 299 -36.86 -12.65 17.60
C GLY A 299 -35.55 -12.19 16.95
N ASP A 300 -34.60 -13.11 16.77
CA ASP A 300 -33.32 -12.82 16.13
C ASP A 300 -33.49 -12.45 14.65
N LEU A 301 -34.45 -13.07 13.95
CA LEU A 301 -34.77 -12.74 12.57
C LEU A 301 -35.24 -11.30 12.43
N GLN A 302 -36.17 -10.85 13.29
CA GLN A 302 -36.64 -9.48 13.28
C GLN A 302 -35.50 -8.50 13.61
N HIS A 303 -34.68 -8.82 14.60
CA HIS A 303 -33.53 -8.01 14.97
C HIS A 303 -32.54 -7.83 13.80
N GLN A 304 -32.24 -8.89 13.04
CA GLN A 304 -31.40 -8.80 11.84
C GLN A 304 -32.02 -7.89 10.76
N MET A 305 -33.33 -7.96 10.56
CA MET A 305 -34.04 -7.13 9.58
C MET A 305 -34.00 -5.66 9.98
N ASP A 306 -34.30 -5.34 11.24
CA ASP A 306 -34.30 -3.98 11.78
C ASP A 306 -32.90 -3.36 11.69
N CYS A 307 -31.86 -4.12 12.05
CA CYS A 307 -30.46 -3.67 11.94
C CYS A 307 -30.09 -3.37 10.49
N TYR A 308 -30.49 -4.22 9.55
CA TYR A 308 -30.20 -4.00 8.14
C TYR A 308 -30.92 -2.78 7.57
N GLU A 309 -32.19 -2.57 7.93
CA GLU A 309 -32.95 -1.39 7.49
C GLU A 309 -32.36 -0.09 8.05
N LYS A 310 -31.85 -0.11 9.28
CA LYS A 310 -31.27 1.07 9.94
C LYS A 310 -29.83 1.37 9.51
N GLU A 311 -28.98 0.34 9.39
CA GLU A 311 -27.53 0.49 9.25
C GLU A 311 -26.98 -0.04 7.92
N GLY A 312 -27.81 -0.71 7.11
CA GLY A 312 -27.39 -1.34 5.85
C GLY A 312 -26.50 -2.57 6.05
N ILE A 313 -26.40 -3.08 7.28
CA ILE A 313 -25.57 -4.22 7.64
C ILE A 313 -26.31 -5.18 8.58
N PHE A 314 -26.06 -6.48 8.43
CA PHE A 314 -26.49 -7.50 9.38
C PHE A 314 -25.54 -7.54 10.58
N THR A 315 -26.06 -7.86 11.77
CA THR A 315 -25.23 -8.01 12.96
C THR A 315 -24.47 -9.34 12.94
N GLU A 316 -25.03 -10.37 12.31
CA GLU A 316 -24.36 -11.66 12.07
C GLU A 316 -23.73 -11.70 10.67
N LYS A 317 -22.51 -12.26 10.58
CA LYS A 317 -21.85 -12.47 9.29
C LYS A 317 -22.43 -13.69 8.59
N ILE A 318 -22.84 -13.51 7.34
CA ILE A 318 -23.22 -14.62 6.46
C ILE A 318 -21.95 -15.28 5.93
N VAL A 319 -21.72 -16.52 6.32
CA VAL A 319 -20.53 -17.29 5.93
C VAL A 319 -20.94 -18.39 4.98
N VAL A 320 -20.28 -18.44 3.83
CA VAL A 320 -20.60 -19.39 2.77
C VAL A 320 -19.39 -20.21 2.34
N LYS A 321 -19.67 -21.44 1.91
CA LYS A 321 -18.70 -22.34 1.29
C LYS A 321 -19.18 -22.65 -0.13
N ARG A 322 -18.27 -22.71 -1.10
CA ARG A 322 -18.64 -23.13 -2.46
C ARG A 322 -18.96 -24.62 -2.43
N ILE A 323 -20.05 -25.02 -3.08
CA ILE A 323 -20.39 -26.43 -3.22
C ILE A 323 -19.52 -27.03 -4.32
N GLU A 324 -18.92 -28.20 -4.05
CA GLU A 324 -18.10 -28.91 -5.03
C GLU A 324 -18.86 -29.11 -6.34
N ASN A 325 -18.17 -28.86 -7.47
CA ASN A 325 -18.73 -28.99 -8.81
C ASN A 325 -19.99 -28.15 -9.09
N SER A 326 -20.25 -27.11 -8.29
CA SER A 326 -21.40 -26.24 -8.43
C SER A 326 -21.00 -24.76 -8.60
N THR A 327 -21.92 -23.99 -9.18
CA THR A 327 -21.83 -22.53 -9.19
C THR A 327 -22.54 -21.89 -8.00
N LYS A 328 -23.12 -22.71 -7.11
CA LYS A 328 -23.81 -22.29 -5.89
C LYS A 328 -22.93 -22.42 -4.65
N TYR A 329 -23.33 -21.69 -3.62
CA TYR A 329 -22.70 -21.66 -2.31
C TYR A 329 -23.68 -22.14 -1.26
N GLU A 330 -23.21 -22.91 -0.30
CA GLU A 330 -23.96 -23.28 0.90
C GLU A 330 -23.65 -22.29 2.03
N VAL A 331 -24.65 -21.99 2.86
CA VAL A 331 -24.46 -21.22 4.08
C VAL A 331 -23.97 -22.17 5.16
N VAL A 332 -22.91 -21.81 5.86
CA VAL A 332 -22.30 -22.62 6.93
C VAL A 332 -22.36 -21.94 8.29
N SER A 333 -22.59 -20.62 8.33
CA SER A 333 -22.88 -19.80 9.50
C SER A 333 -23.61 -18.54 9.03
N GLY A 334 -24.35 -17.84 9.89
CA GLY A 334 -25.13 -16.69 9.42
C GLY A 334 -26.55 -17.03 8.98
N TYR A 335 -27.15 -18.10 9.51
CA TYR A 335 -28.46 -18.59 9.02
C TYR A 335 -29.56 -17.55 9.20
N THR A 336 -29.57 -16.87 10.34
CA THR A 336 -30.57 -15.84 10.67
C THR A 336 -30.40 -14.64 9.75
N ALA A 337 -29.18 -14.13 9.57
CA ALA A 337 -28.91 -13.04 8.63
C ALA A 337 -29.23 -13.41 7.18
N CYS A 338 -28.91 -14.64 6.74
CA CYS A 338 -29.26 -15.11 5.41
C CYS A 338 -30.79 -15.21 5.23
N ARG A 339 -31.52 -15.62 6.27
CA ARG A 339 -32.99 -15.69 6.25
C ARG A 339 -33.61 -14.30 6.23
N ALA A 340 -33.05 -13.34 6.98
CA ALA A 340 -33.45 -11.93 6.96
C ALA A 340 -33.26 -11.34 5.55
N ALA A 341 -32.11 -11.57 4.92
CA ALA A 341 -31.84 -11.15 3.54
C ALA A 341 -32.87 -11.69 2.53
N GLN A 342 -33.30 -12.95 2.69
CA GLN A 342 -34.37 -13.54 1.86
C GLN A 342 -35.72 -12.84 2.08
N LYS A 343 -36.07 -12.54 3.34
CA LYS A 343 -37.33 -11.85 3.69
C LYS A 343 -37.37 -10.41 3.19
N LEU A 344 -36.24 -9.72 3.23
CA LEU A 344 -36.04 -8.37 2.70
C LEU A 344 -35.92 -8.33 1.15
N ASN A 345 -36.00 -9.48 0.47
CA ASN A 345 -35.87 -9.60 -0.99
C ASN A 345 -34.59 -8.96 -1.55
N LEU A 346 -33.48 -9.04 -0.81
CA LEU A 346 -32.21 -8.48 -1.27
C LEU A 346 -31.71 -9.22 -2.51
N LYS A 347 -31.22 -8.49 -3.50
CA LYS A 347 -30.64 -9.10 -4.71
C LYS A 347 -29.18 -9.52 -4.50
N ARG A 348 -28.48 -8.81 -3.62
CA ARG A 348 -27.06 -8.99 -3.31
C ARG A 348 -26.83 -8.82 -1.82
N ILE A 349 -25.87 -9.56 -1.28
CA ILE A 349 -25.46 -9.49 0.13
C ILE A 349 -23.96 -9.62 0.26
N HIS A 350 -23.41 -9.05 1.34
CA HIS A 350 -22.02 -9.26 1.72
C HIS A 350 -21.88 -10.58 2.49
N VAL A 351 -20.93 -11.42 2.05
CA VAL A 351 -20.64 -12.72 2.65
C VAL A 351 -19.13 -12.88 2.91
N MET A 352 -18.80 -13.72 3.89
CA MET A 352 -17.46 -14.29 4.03
C MET A 352 -17.40 -15.60 3.26
N MET A 353 -16.40 -15.77 2.38
CA MET A 353 -16.22 -17.00 1.60
C MET A 353 -15.06 -17.83 2.14
N LEU A 354 -15.35 -19.09 2.44
CA LEU A 354 -14.36 -20.07 2.88
C LEU A 354 -13.80 -20.87 1.70
N GLN A 355 -12.53 -21.26 1.79
CA GLN A 355 -11.94 -22.22 0.85
C GLN A 355 -12.61 -23.59 1.03
N THR A 356 -12.82 -24.28 -0.11
CA THR A 356 -13.44 -25.60 -0.18
C THR A 356 -12.63 -26.68 0.50
#